data_AF-A0A940PGP6-F1
#
_entry.id   AF-A0A940PGP6-F1
#
_cell.length_a   1.000
_cell.length_b   1.000
_cell.length_c   1.000
_cell.angle_alpha   90.00
_cell.angle_beta   90.00
_cell.angle_gamma   90.00
#
_symmetry.space_group_name_H-M   'P 1'
#
loop_
_entity.id
_entity.type
_entity.pdbx_description
1 polymer ?
#
loop_
_entity_poly.entity_id
_entity_poly.type
_entity_poly.pdbx_seq_one_letter_code
_entity_poly.pdbx_strand_id
1 'polypeptide(L)'
;MSIEMDLLSARMQTESVERICQQRNHQMKQVSQSLLAFIDEEGLQSQSYEAAKDYLSTVYLPLIDGVILLNEAIIKAHQQYVMSYVDEVDVNSLRSDVLEMQLRSLQDVVSQFEQIGDADSPFRYLTGGVKELNTGLRHRIQQKLDLLIQYDSRSVMVFNEVNELLALVKRGLQQVAGQRGWDPVNQQFNTNNLDLSWVAETQNKKALSDLTLVIGQFPKVKPKMWRRLADISKRHGDIEAPTVLVDHMRQMAKTNDVVRNDLDKRLYSNTSVEVSPFTRKKLAIGTFKKSFDYLAKG
;
A
#
# COMPACT_ATOMS: atom_id res chain seq x y z
N MET A 1 25.70 -10.14 -14.03
CA MET A 1 24.97 -8.92 -13.63
C MET A 1 25.19 -8.75 -12.13
N SER A 2 25.54 -7.55 -11.67
CA SER A 2 25.68 -7.28 -10.23
C SER A 2 24.38 -6.68 -9.69
N ILE A 3 23.92 -7.19 -8.55
CA ILE A 3 22.84 -6.62 -7.74
C ILE A 3 23.46 -5.65 -6.74
N GLU A 4 22.90 -4.44 -6.66
CA GLU A 4 23.34 -3.38 -5.78
C GLU A 4 22.13 -2.72 -5.10
N MET A 5 22.23 -2.57 -3.77
CA MET A 5 21.33 -1.71 -3.01
C MET A 5 22.17 -0.58 -2.39
N ASP A 6 22.02 0.63 -2.93
CA ASP A 6 22.48 1.85 -2.27
C ASP A 6 21.37 2.39 -1.37
N LEU A 7 21.52 2.13 -0.07
CA LEU A 7 20.52 2.48 0.94
C LEU A 7 20.38 3.99 1.12
N LEU A 8 21.45 4.77 0.95
CA LEU A 8 21.39 6.22 1.08
C LEU A 8 20.57 6.81 -0.08
N SER A 9 20.88 6.40 -1.31
CA SER A 9 20.14 6.81 -2.50
C SER A 9 18.68 6.39 -2.44
N ALA A 10 18.39 5.16 -2.01
CA ALA A 10 17.01 4.68 -1.85
C ALA A 10 16.21 5.47 -0.81
N ARG A 11 16.83 5.87 0.30
CA ARG A 11 16.21 6.76 1.31
C ARG A 11 15.93 8.15 0.76
N MET A 12 16.91 8.77 0.10
CA MET A 12 16.73 10.08 -0.53
C MET A 12 15.62 10.06 -1.59
N GLN A 13 15.55 8.99 -2.39
CA GLN A 13 14.46 8.81 -3.36
C GLN A 13 13.11 8.70 -2.66
N THR A 14 13.02 7.91 -1.57
CA THR A 14 11.80 7.75 -0.78
C THR A 14 11.30 9.10 -0.24
N GLU A 15 12.20 9.90 0.36
CA GLU A 15 11.85 11.24 0.87
C GLU A 15 11.40 12.19 -0.24
N SER A 16 12.07 12.14 -1.40
CA SER A 16 11.72 12.97 -2.55
C SER A 16 10.34 12.63 -3.11
N VAL A 17 10.08 11.32 -3.29
CA VAL A 17 8.79 10.80 -3.74
C VAL A 17 7.69 11.14 -2.74
N GLU A 18 7.95 11.01 -1.44
CA GLU A 18 7.02 11.38 -0.39
C GLU A 18 6.63 12.85 -0.48
N ARG A 19 7.60 13.75 -0.59
CA ARG A 19 7.35 15.19 -0.72
C ARG A 19 6.48 15.51 -1.94
N ILE A 20 6.81 14.94 -3.11
CA ILE A 20 6.07 15.18 -4.36
C ILE A 20 4.64 14.64 -4.24
N CYS A 21 4.46 13.42 -3.74
CA CYS A 21 3.16 12.78 -3.61
C CYS A 21 2.28 13.51 -2.57
N GLN A 22 2.85 13.96 -1.46
CA GLN A 22 2.14 14.78 -0.46
C GLN A 22 1.70 16.13 -1.02
N GLN A 23 2.56 16.81 -1.79
CA GLN A 23 2.21 18.05 -2.47
C GLN A 23 1.05 17.84 -3.46
N ARG A 24 1.12 16.78 -4.28
CA ARG A 24 0.03 16.42 -5.20
C ARG A 24 -1.26 16.11 -4.46
N ASN A 25 -1.20 15.36 -3.36
CA ASN A 25 -2.37 15.07 -2.54
C ASN A 25 -2.99 16.34 -1.95
N HIS A 26 -2.17 17.30 -1.53
CA HIS A 26 -2.67 18.59 -1.06
C HIS A 26 -3.42 19.34 -2.16
N GLN A 27 -2.84 19.45 -3.36
CA GLN A 27 -3.47 20.09 -4.52
C GLN A 27 -4.76 19.39 -4.94
N MET A 28 -4.75 18.05 -5.01
CA MET A 28 -5.93 17.26 -5.34
C MET A 28 -7.06 17.45 -4.32
N LYS A 29 -6.74 17.57 -3.03
CA LYS A 29 -7.72 17.89 -2.00
C LYS A 29 -8.30 19.29 -2.14
N GLN A 30 -7.49 20.28 -2.54
CA GLN A 30 -7.99 21.63 -2.84
C GLN A 30 -8.95 21.62 -4.03
N VAL A 31 -8.60 20.93 -5.12
CA VAL A 31 -9.50 20.78 -6.28
C VAL A 31 -10.80 20.09 -5.87
N SER A 32 -10.73 18.99 -5.11
CA SER A 32 -11.91 18.29 -4.60
C SER A 32 -12.82 19.23 -3.78
N GLN A 33 -12.25 20.04 -2.90
CA GLN A 33 -13.00 21.01 -2.10
C GLN A 33 -13.69 22.07 -2.97
N SER A 34 -13.00 22.62 -3.97
CA SER A 34 -13.59 23.58 -4.90
C SER A 34 -14.72 22.97 -5.73
N LEU A 35 -14.56 21.72 -6.19
CA LEU A 35 -15.61 21.01 -6.92
C LEU A 35 -16.84 20.74 -6.04
N LEU A 36 -16.63 20.32 -4.78
CA LEU A 36 -17.72 20.12 -3.84
C LEU A 36 -18.47 21.43 -3.57
N ALA A 37 -17.76 22.54 -3.37
CA ALA A 37 -18.40 23.85 -3.21
C ALA A 37 -19.21 24.28 -4.43
N PHE A 38 -18.74 23.97 -5.65
CA PHE A 38 -19.51 24.21 -6.88
C PHE A 38 -20.76 23.33 -6.97
N ILE A 39 -20.65 22.06 -6.56
CA ILE A 39 -21.78 21.11 -6.55
C ILE A 39 -22.86 21.55 -5.55
N ASP A 40 -22.44 22.01 -4.37
CA ASP A 40 -23.31 22.44 -3.27
C ASP A 40 -23.96 23.82 -3.50
N GLU A 41 -23.61 24.55 -4.58
CA GLU A 41 -24.17 25.87 -4.89
C GLU A 41 -25.65 25.77 -5.31
N GLU A 42 -26.54 26.24 -4.45
CA GLU A 42 -28.00 26.17 -4.64
C GLU A 42 -28.52 27.22 -5.63
N GLY A 43 -27.77 28.31 -5.89
CA GLY A 43 -28.21 29.39 -6.79
C GLY A 43 -28.14 29.03 -8.29
N LEU A 44 -27.38 27.99 -8.65
CA LEU A 44 -27.13 27.59 -10.05
C LEU A 44 -27.95 26.34 -10.39
N GLN A 45 -29.19 26.54 -10.86
CA GLN A 45 -30.17 25.46 -11.09
C GLN A 45 -30.58 25.29 -12.56
N SER A 46 -29.86 25.91 -13.51
CA SER A 46 -30.15 25.64 -14.93
C SER A 46 -29.87 24.18 -15.25
N GLN A 47 -30.53 23.63 -16.27
CA GLN A 47 -30.33 22.25 -16.69
C GLN A 47 -28.85 21.95 -17.00
N SER A 48 -28.13 22.90 -17.60
CA SER A 48 -26.69 22.77 -17.87
C SER A 48 -25.84 22.77 -16.60
N TYR A 49 -26.24 23.51 -15.57
CA TYR A 49 -25.56 23.48 -14.27
C TYR A 49 -25.78 22.14 -13.57
N GLU A 50 -27.00 21.64 -13.51
CA GLU A 50 -27.29 20.33 -12.90
C GLU A 50 -26.57 19.19 -13.64
N ALA A 51 -26.52 19.23 -14.98
CA ALA A 51 -25.72 18.29 -15.77
C ALA A 51 -24.22 18.37 -15.46
N ALA A 52 -23.68 19.57 -15.25
CA ALA A 52 -22.28 19.74 -14.86
C ALA A 52 -22.00 19.22 -13.45
N LYS A 53 -22.90 19.47 -12.49
CA LYS A 53 -22.80 18.95 -11.11
C LYS A 53 -22.81 17.42 -11.10
N ASP A 54 -23.74 16.80 -11.84
CA ASP A 54 -23.80 15.34 -11.98
C ASP A 54 -22.50 14.78 -12.56
N TYR A 55 -22.01 15.35 -13.66
CA TYR A 55 -20.77 14.90 -14.27
C TYR A 55 -19.54 15.07 -13.37
N LEU A 56 -19.41 16.21 -12.67
CA LEU A 56 -18.30 16.45 -11.75
C LEU A 56 -18.33 15.49 -10.55
N SER A 57 -19.51 15.23 -10.00
CA SER A 57 -19.69 14.32 -8.87
C SER A 57 -19.47 12.85 -9.25
N THR A 58 -19.91 12.45 -10.44
CA THR A 58 -19.85 11.07 -10.93
C THR A 58 -18.48 10.70 -11.52
N VAL A 59 -17.77 11.67 -12.10
CA VAL A 59 -16.54 11.40 -12.86
C VAL A 59 -15.31 12.05 -12.22
N TYR A 60 -15.34 13.36 -11.97
CA TYR A 60 -14.14 14.07 -11.51
C TYR A 60 -13.79 13.78 -10.05
N LEU A 61 -14.77 13.74 -9.14
CA LEU A 61 -14.50 13.43 -7.73
C LEU A 61 -13.89 12.03 -7.55
N PRO A 62 -14.43 10.94 -8.14
CA PRO A 62 -13.79 9.62 -8.09
C PRO A 62 -12.40 9.60 -8.72
N LEU A 63 -12.19 10.33 -9.82
CA LEU A 63 -10.86 10.41 -10.45
C LEU A 63 -9.83 11.03 -9.51
N ILE A 64 -10.19 12.12 -8.82
CA ILE A 64 -9.34 12.79 -7.84
C ILE A 64 -9.02 11.83 -6.69
N ASP A 65 -10.01 11.10 -6.16
CA ASP A 65 -9.80 10.08 -5.13
C ASP A 65 -8.84 8.98 -5.60
N GLY A 66 -8.96 8.53 -6.86
CA GLY A 66 -8.05 7.56 -7.48
C GLY A 66 -6.60 8.06 -7.55
N VAL A 67 -6.39 9.33 -7.91
CA VAL A 67 -5.06 9.95 -7.93
C VAL A 67 -4.47 10.06 -6.52
N ILE A 68 -5.29 10.41 -5.52
CA ILE A 68 -4.85 10.46 -4.13
C ILE A 68 -4.41 9.07 -3.64
N LEU A 69 -5.22 8.04 -3.92
CA LEU A 69 -4.89 6.65 -3.59
C LEU A 69 -3.58 6.19 -4.25
N LEU A 70 -3.39 6.52 -5.53
CA LEU A 70 -2.17 6.18 -6.25
C LEU A 70 -0.93 6.81 -5.58
N ASN A 71 -1.01 8.10 -5.24
CA ASN A 71 0.09 8.78 -4.55
C ASN A 71 0.36 8.16 -3.16
N GLU A 72 -0.69 7.81 -2.40
CA GLU A 72 -0.55 7.14 -1.09
C GLU A 72 0.13 5.77 -1.24
N ALA A 73 -0.26 4.97 -2.24
CA ALA A 73 0.37 3.68 -2.52
C ALA A 73 1.83 3.81 -2.98
N ILE A 74 2.16 4.84 -3.76
CA ILE A 74 3.53 5.12 -4.18
C ILE A 74 4.42 5.40 -2.96
N ILE A 75 3.97 6.24 -2.03
CA ILE A 75 4.70 6.55 -0.79
C ILE A 75 4.94 5.25 0.00
N LYS A 76 3.86 4.51 0.27
CA LYS A 76 3.90 3.26 1.02
C LYS A 76 4.85 2.23 0.40
N ALA A 77 4.83 2.08 -0.93
CA ALA A 77 5.69 1.13 -1.62
C ALA A 77 7.19 1.50 -1.49
N HIS A 78 7.55 2.78 -1.61
CA HIS A 78 8.94 3.21 -1.42
C HIS A 78 9.41 3.03 0.03
N GLN A 79 8.56 3.39 1.00
CA GLN A 79 8.85 3.15 2.42
C GLN A 79 9.04 1.66 2.71
N GLN A 80 8.14 0.81 2.21
CA GLN A 80 8.23 -0.63 2.40
C GLN A 80 9.46 -1.23 1.70
N TYR A 81 9.83 -0.74 0.51
CA TYR A 81 11.05 -1.14 -0.18
C TYR A 81 12.29 -0.89 0.72
N VAL A 82 12.46 0.33 1.25
CA VAL A 82 13.61 0.62 2.12
C VAL A 82 13.55 -0.18 3.44
N MET A 83 12.38 -0.25 4.08
CA MET A 83 12.24 -0.93 5.38
C MET A 83 12.48 -2.44 5.27
N SER A 84 11.88 -3.11 4.28
CA SER A 84 12.05 -4.56 4.10
C SER A 84 13.50 -4.94 3.77
N TYR A 85 14.23 -4.10 3.04
CA TYR A 85 15.68 -4.31 2.87
C TYR A 85 16.43 -4.27 4.22
N VAL A 86 16.17 -3.25 5.03
CA VAL A 86 16.86 -3.08 6.33
C VAL A 86 16.53 -4.21 7.29
N ASP A 87 15.27 -4.66 7.30
CA ASP A 87 14.79 -5.71 8.19
C ASP A 87 15.25 -7.10 7.76
N GLU A 88 15.31 -7.36 6.45
CA GLU A 88 15.50 -8.71 5.91
C GLU A 88 16.91 -8.97 5.37
N VAL A 89 17.69 -7.92 5.05
CA VAL A 89 19.00 -8.05 4.41
C VAL A 89 20.11 -7.47 5.28
N ASP A 90 20.21 -6.15 5.39
CA ASP A 90 21.26 -5.47 6.16
C ASP A 90 20.94 -3.98 6.37
N VAL A 91 21.49 -3.40 7.43
CA VAL A 91 21.38 -1.96 7.72
C VAL A 91 22.31 -1.10 6.83
N ASN A 92 23.19 -1.71 6.05
CA ASN A 92 24.17 -1.06 5.18
C ASN A 92 23.89 -1.31 3.69
N SER A 93 24.45 -0.46 2.83
CA SER A 93 24.47 -0.69 1.38
C SER A 93 25.30 -1.93 1.05
N LEU A 94 24.79 -2.78 0.14
CA LEU A 94 25.44 -4.02 -0.27
C LEU A 94 25.52 -4.12 -1.79
N ARG A 95 26.56 -4.83 -2.23
CA ARG A 95 26.84 -5.14 -3.63
C ARG A 95 27.24 -6.59 -3.78
N SER A 96 26.52 -7.33 -4.63
CA SER A 96 26.78 -8.75 -4.84
C SER A 96 28.20 -9.03 -5.32
N ASP A 97 28.74 -8.23 -6.24
CA ASP A 97 30.11 -8.38 -6.75
C ASP A 97 31.18 -8.18 -5.66
N VAL A 98 30.95 -7.26 -4.73
CA VAL A 98 31.85 -7.05 -3.58
C VAL A 98 31.79 -8.23 -2.61
N LEU A 99 30.60 -8.75 -2.32
CA LEU A 99 30.42 -9.91 -1.44
C LEU A 99 31.04 -11.18 -2.04
N GLU A 100 30.87 -11.40 -3.35
CA GLU A 100 31.51 -12.50 -4.08
C GLU A 100 33.04 -12.36 -4.09
N MET A 101 33.56 -11.15 -4.28
CA MET A 101 35.00 -10.89 -4.20
C MET A 101 35.56 -11.19 -2.81
N GLN A 102 34.85 -10.80 -1.74
CA GLN A 102 35.24 -11.12 -0.37
C GLN A 102 35.23 -12.63 -0.11
N LEU A 103 34.24 -13.37 -0.62
CA LEU A 103 34.20 -14.83 -0.52
C LEU A 103 35.40 -15.51 -1.20
N ARG A 104 35.78 -15.03 -2.40
CA ARG A 104 36.97 -15.54 -3.12
C ARG A 104 38.25 -15.25 -2.35
N SER A 105 38.41 -14.02 -1.86
CA SER A 105 39.59 -13.63 -1.06
C SER A 105 39.72 -14.47 0.22
N LEU A 106 38.60 -14.73 0.91
CA LEU A 106 38.58 -15.62 2.07
C LEU A 106 38.98 -17.06 1.71
N GLN A 107 38.57 -17.57 0.55
CA GLN A 107 39.00 -18.88 0.07
C GLN A 107 40.50 -18.93 -0.24
N ASP A 108 41.07 -17.87 -0.82
CA ASP A 108 42.50 -17.77 -1.08
C ASP A 108 43.31 -17.76 0.22
N VAL A 109 42.83 -17.07 1.26
CA VAL A 109 43.46 -17.06 2.58
C VAL A 109 43.48 -18.46 3.19
N VAL A 110 42.37 -19.21 3.17
CA VAL A 110 42.37 -20.61 3.65
C VAL A 110 43.41 -21.44 2.89
N SER A 111 43.42 -21.32 1.56
CA SER A 111 44.31 -22.09 0.69
C SER A 111 45.79 -21.81 0.98
N GLN A 112 46.16 -20.55 1.25
CA GLN A 112 47.52 -20.17 1.62
C GLN A 112 47.92 -20.74 2.99
N PHE A 113 47.04 -20.67 3.99
CA PHE A 113 47.31 -21.24 5.31
C PHE A 113 47.41 -22.78 5.27
N GLU A 114 46.66 -23.44 4.39
CA GLU A 114 46.77 -24.88 4.16
C GLU A 114 48.11 -25.28 3.52
N GLN A 115 48.66 -24.44 2.63
CA GLN A 115 49.98 -24.67 2.04
C GLN A 115 51.13 -24.48 3.04
N ILE A 116 50.96 -23.63 4.07
CA ILE A 116 51.97 -23.33 5.10
C ILE A 116 51.86 -24.30 6.29
N GLY A 117 50.67 -24.83 6.54
CA GLY A 117 50.35 -25.71 7.66
C GLY A 117 50.34 -27.19 7.27
N ASP A 118 51.49 -27.78 6.96
CA ASP A 118 51.62 -29.23 6.90
C ASP A 118 51.56 -29.85 8.32
N ALA A 119 51.36 -31.16 8.44
CA ALA A 119 51.07 -31.85 9.71
C ALA A 119 52.10 -31.59 10.83
N ASP A 120 53.36 -31.29 10.46
CA ASP A 120 54.51 -31.02 11.33
C ASP A 120 54.84 -29.52 11.50
N SER A 121 54.01 -28.61 10.99
CA SER A 121 54.26 -27.16 11.06
C SER A 121 54.05 -26.60 12.48
N PRO A 122 55.01 -25.80 13.03
CA PRO A 122 54.85 -25.08 14.30
C PRO A 122 53.61 -24.16 14.33
N PHE A 123 53.09 -23.80 13.16
CA PHE A 123 51.95 -22.89 12.99
C PHE A 123 50.60 -23.61 12.94
N ARG A 124 50.53 -24.93 13.16
CA ARG A 124 49.29 -25.72 13.11
C ARG A 124 48.15 -25.14 13.94
N TYR A 125 48.42 -24.67 15.15
CA TYR A 125 47.40 -24.04 16.01
C TYR A 125 46.84 -22.74 15.41
N LEU A 126 47.68 -21.96 14.72
CA LEU A 126 47.23 -20.75 14.00
C LEU A 126 46.37 -21.12 12.79
N THR A 127 46.72 -22.20 12.08
CA THR A 127 45.93 -22.66 10.92
C THR A 127 44.52 -23.09 11.32
N GLY A 128 44.34 -23.74 12.47
CA GLY A 128 43.03 -24.12 12.99
C GLY A 128 42.14 -22.92 13.31
N GLY A 129 42.66 -21.96 14.08
CA GLY A 129 41.91 -20.74 14.44
C GLY A 129 41.55 -19.87 13.22
N VAL A 130 42.48 -19.74 12.25
CA VAL A 130 42.20 -19.02 11.00
C VAL A 130 41.11 -19.72 10.19
N LYS A 131 41.12 -21.05 10.09
CA LYS A 131 40.07 -21.80 9.38
C LYS A 131 38.70 -21.61 10.01
N GLU A 132 38.59 -21.68 11.34
CA GLU A 132 37.32 -21.50 12.05
C GLU A 132 36.77 -20.08 11.86
N LEU A 133 37.61 -19.05 12.08
CA LEU A 133 37.22 -17.66 11.87
C LEU A 133 36.78 -17.40 10.43
N ASN A 134 37.54 -17.92 9.47
CA ASN A 134 37.25 -17.75 8.05
C ASN A 134 35.94 -18.46 7.66
N THR A 135 35.68 -19.66 8.19
CA THR A 135 34.41 -20.37 7.99
C THR A 135 33.23 -19.55 8.49
N GLY A 136 33.34 -18.96 9.69
CA GLY A 136 32.30 -18.08 10.23
C GLY A 136 32.07 -16.81 9.39
N LEU A 137 33.14 -16.18 8.91
CA LEU A 137 33.06 -15.00 8.04
C LEU A 137 32.43 -15.33 6.68
N ARG A 138 32.88 -16.43 6.04
CA ARG A 138 32.31 -16.91 4.77
C ARG A 138 30.82 -17.18 4.91
N HIS A 139 30.41 -17.82 5.99
CA HIS A 139 28.99 -18.09 6.24
C HIS A 139 28.17 -16.79 6.31
N ARG A 140 28.64 -15.78 7.06
CA ARG A 140 27.96 -14.48 7.16
C ARG A 140 27.89 -13.74 5.83
N ILE A 141 28.98 -13.74 5.05
CA ILE A 141 29.01 -13.07 3.74
C ILE A 141 28.09 -13.78 2.74
N GLN A 142 28.10 -15.11 2.73
CA GLN A 142 27.19 -15.91 1.90
C GLN A 142 25.73 -15.64 2.27
N GLN A 143 25.40 -15.61 3.57
CA GLN A 143 24.06 -15.27 4.03
C GLN A 143 23.60 -13.90 3.52
N LYS A 144 24.45 -12.87 3.62
CA LYS A 144 24.13 -11.53 3.10
C LYS A 144 23.90 -11.54 1.58
N LEU A 145 24.73 -12.27 0.84
CA LEU A 145 24.60 -12.41 -0.61
C LEU A 145 23.27 -13.09 -0.98
N ASP A 146 22.93 -14.18 -0.30
CA ASP A 146 21.69 -14.93 -0.53
C ASP A 146 20.45 -14.10 -0.19
N LEU A 147 20.49 -13.33 0.91
CA LEU A 147 19.41 -12.43 1.31
C LEU A 147 19.26 -11.27 0.32
N LEU A 148 20.36 -10.70 -0.17
CA LEU A 148 20.34 -9.63 -1.17
C LEU A 148 19.70 -10.12 -2.49
N ILE A 149 20.08 -11.30 -2.97
CA ILE A 149 19.51 -11.91 -4.19
C ILE A 149 18.02 -12.19 -4.01
N GLN A 150 17.63 -12.77 -2.87
CA GLN A 150 16.23 -13.05 -2.57
C GLN A 150 15.41 -11.75 -2.51
N TYR A 151 15.95 -10.74 -1.82
CA TYR A 151 15.33 -9.43 -1.71
C TYR A 151 15.10 -8.78 -3.08
N ASP A 152 16.12 -8.71 -3.93
CA ASP A 152 16.01 -8.18 -5.29
C ASP A 152 14.87 -8.84 -6.07
N SER A 153 14.80 -10.18 -6.04
CA SER A 153 13.78 -10.95 -6.77
C SER A 153 12.34 -10.71 -6.29
N ARG A 154 12.12 -10.41 -5.00
CA ARG A 154 10.77 -10.19 -4.43
C ARG A 154 10.37 -8.72 -4.34
N SER A 155 11.34 -7.82 -4.32
CA SER A 155 11.12 -6.39 -4.05
C SER A 155 10.17 -5.73 -5.07
N VAL A 156 10.14 -6.22 -6.31
CA VAL A 156 9.19 -5.79 -7.35
C VAL A 156 7.73 -5.92 -6.91
N MET A 157 7.40 -6.94 -6.11
CA MET A 157 6.02 -7.18 -5.67
C MET A 157 5.51 -6.09 -4.72
N VAL A 158 6.40 -5.33 -4.07
CA VAL A 158 6.04 -4.20 -3.21
C VAL A 158 5.28 -3.11 -4.01
N PHE A 159 5.48 -3.05 -5.33
CA PHE A 159 4.85 -2.06 -6.21
C PHE A 159 3.58 -2.57 -6.91
N ASN A 160 3.07 -3.77 -6.59
CA ASN A 160 1.86 -4.31 -7.23
C ASN A 160 0.63 -3.41 -7.03
N GLU A 161 0.42 -2.91 -5.81
CA GLU A 161 -0.69 -1.99 -5.50
C GLU A 161 -0.60 -0.68 -6.30
N VAL A 162 0.62 -0.17 -6.53
CA VAL A 162 0.86 1.01 -7.37
C VAL A 162 0.44 0.73 -8.81
N ASN A 163 0.79 -0.43 -9.36
CA ASN A 163 0.43 -0.81 -10.73
C ASN A 163 -1.09 -0.95 -10.91
N GLU A 164 -1.77 -1.55 -9.94
CA GLU A 164 -3.24 -1.68 -9.94
C GLU A 164 -3.92 -0.30 -9.93
N LEU A 165 -3.51 0.59 -9.02
CA LEU A 165 -4.07 1.94 -8.91
C LEU A 165 -3.72 2.81 -10.12
N LEU A 166 -2.54 2.64 -10.70
CA LEU A 166 -2.15 3.33 -11.93
C LEU A 166 -3.05 2.92 -13.10
N ALA A 167 -3.35 1.62 -13.23
CA ALA A 167 -4.27 1.13 -14.26
C ALA A 167 -5.69 1.67 -14.04
N LEU A 168 -6.14 1.75 -12.78
CA LEU A 168 -7.43 2.32 -12.40
C LEU A 168 -7.53 3.81 -12.79
N VAL A 169 -6.55 4.63 -12.41
CA VAL A 169 -6.49 6.06 -12.75
C VAL A 169 -6.42 6.26 -14.27
N LYS A 170 -5.65 5.44 -14.98
CA LYS A 170 -5.59 5.49 -16.45
C LYS A 170 -6.94 5.24 -17.12
N ARG A 171 -7.72 4.25 -16.63
CA ARG A 171 -9.09 4.01 -17.13
C ARG A 171 -9.98 5.23 -16.92
N GLY A 172 -9.93 5.87 -15.74
CA GLY A 172 -10.69 7.09 -15.48
C GLY A 172 -10.27 8.28 -16.35
N LEU A 173 -8.96 8.51 -16.51
CA LEU A 173 -8.43 9.57 -17.37
C LEU A 173 -8.84 9.39 -18.84
N GLN A 174 -8.90 8.16 -19.34
CA GLN A 174 -9.35 7.89 -20.71
C GLN A 174 -10.81 8.33 -20.94
N GLN A 175 -11.68 8.19 -19.94
CA GLN A 175 -13.07 8.64 -20.04
C GLN A 175 -13.16 10.17 -20.12
N VAL A 176 -12.37 10.88 -19.31
CA VAL A 176 -12.34 12.35 -19.29
C VAL A 176 -11.69 12.91 -20.56
N ALA A 177 -10.56 12.35 -20.99
CA ALA A 177 -9.82 12.83 -22.16
C ALA A 177 -10.54 12.56 -23.49
N GLY A 178 -11.40 11.54 -23.54
CA GLY A 178 -12.14 11.18 -24.74
C GLY A 178 -13.27 12.14 -25.15
N GLN A 179 -13.52 13.20 -24.37
CA GLN A 179 -14.62 14.16 -24.56
C GLN A 179 -16.02 13.53 -24.70
N ARG A 180 -16.17 12.26 -24.28
CA ARG A 180 -17.43 11.51 -24.37
C ARG A 180 -18.49 11.98 -23.38
N GLY A 181 -18.07 12.76 -22.38
CA GLY A 181 -18.96 13.34 -21.38
C GLY A 181 -19.65 14.63 -21.83
N TRP A 182 -19.30 15.18 -23.00
CA TRP A 182 -19.92 16.40 -23.52
C TRP A 182 -20.91 16.06 -24.65
N ASP A 183 -22.14 16.54 -24.51
CA ASP A 183 -23.15 16.48 -25.57
C ASP A 183 -23.19 17.82 -26.33
N PRO A 184 -22.67 17.87 -27.57
CA PRO A 184 -22.67 19.12 -28.34
C PRO A 184 -24.06 19.53 -28.83
N VAL A 185 -25.03 18.60 -28.91
CA VAL A 185 -26.39 18.90 -29.38
C VAL A 185 -27.17 19.62 -28.30
N ASN A 186 -27.13 19.09 -27.08
CA ASN A 186 -27.83 19.67 -25.94
C ASN A 186 -27.00 20.73 -25.19
N GLN A 187 -25.72 20.90 -25.54
CA GLN A 187 -24.75 21.79 -24.89
C GLN A 187 -24.65 21.53 -23.38
N GLN A 188 -24.60 20.24 -23.00
CA GLN A 188 -24.63 19.79 -21.62
C GLN A 188 -23.68 18.62 -21.42
N PHE A 189 -23.28 18.39 -20.18
CA PHE A 189 -22.57 17.17 -19.83
C PHE A 189 -23.54 15.99 -19.71
N ASN A 190 -23.07 14.78 -20.02
CA ASN A 190 -23.79 13.54 -19.74
C ASN A 190 -22.80 12.43 -19.35
N THR A 191 -23.33 11.39 -18.72
CA THR A 191 -22.56 10.22 -18.27
C THR A 191 -22.88 8.95 -19.06
N ASN A 192 -23.91 9.00 -19.92
CA ASN A 192 -24.46 7.84 -20.64
C ASN A 192 -23.45 7.12 -21.55
N ASN A 193 -22.49 7.85 -22.10
CA ASN A 193 -21.49 7.31 -23.04
C ASN A 193 -20.14 6.99 -22.36
N LEU A 194 -20.07 7.01 -21.04
CA LEU A 194 -18.86 6.77 -20.27
C LEU A 194 -18.85 5.35 -19.70
N ASP A 195 -17.69 4.72 -19.73
CA ASP A 195 -17.45 3.53 -18.92
C ASP A 195 -17.13 3.96 -17.49
N LEU A 196 -18.08 3.75 -16.57
CA LEU A 196 -17.97 4.10 -15.15
C LEU A 196 -17.61 2.90 -14.25
N SER A 197 -17.21 1.77 -14.84
CA SER A 197 -16.85 0.56 -14.06
C SER A 197 -15.72 0.78 -13.05
N TRP A 198 -14.83 1.74 -13.33
CA TRP A 198 -13.72 2.13 -12.45
C TRP A 198 -14.15 3.00 -11.25
N VAL A 199 -15.32 3.65 -11.31
CA VAL A 199 -15.79 4.56 -10.25
C VAL A 199 -16.07 3.81 -8.96
N ALA A 200 -16.86 2.73 -9.03
CA ALA A 200 -17.20 1.91 -7.88
C ALA A 200 -15.93 1.26 -7.27
N GLU A 201 -15.01 0.78 -8.12
CA GLU A 201 -13.73 0.24 -7.66
C GLU A 201 -12.90 1.28 -6.90
N THR A 202 -12.85 2.51 -7.41
CA THR A 202 -12.13 3.63 -6.79
C THR A 202 -12.73 4.01 -5.44
N GLN A 203 -14.06 4.16 -5.38
CA GLN A 203 -14.78 4.49 -4.16
C GLN A 203 -14.58 3.41 -3.08
N ASN A 204 -14.62 2.13 -3.47
CA ASN A 204 -14.38 1.00 -2.57
C ASN A 204 -12.95 1.02 -2.00
N LYS A 205 -11.93 1.21 -2.87
CA LYS A 205 -10.53 1.32 -2.41
C LYS A 205 -10.34 2.55 -1.51
N LYS A 206 -11.00 3.67 -1.83
CA LYS A 206 -10.95 4.89 -1.00
C LYS A 206 -11.56 4.69 0.37
N ALA A 207 -12.72 4.05 0.42
CA ALA A 207 -13.39 3.65 1.65
C ALA A 207 -12.48 2.80 2.55
N LEU A 208 -11.81 1.79 1.99
CA LEU A 208 -10.88 0.93 2.71
C LEU A 208 -9.65 1.69 3.23
N SER A 209 -9.10 2.60 2.43
CA SER A 209 -7.99 3.47 2.87
C SER A 209 -8.43 4.38 4.04
N ASP A 210 -9.57 5.05 3.90
CA ASP A 210 -10.14 5.91 4.95
C ASP A 210 -10.41 5.11 6.23
N LEU A 211 -10.96 3.89 6.11
CA LEU A 211 -11.15 2.97 7.23
C LEU A 211 -9.84 2.63 7.94
N THR A 212 -8.78 2.33 7.18
CA THR A 212 -7.47 1.97 7.74
C THR A 212 -6.87 3.13 8.52
N LEU A 213 -6.97 4.36 7.98
CA LEU A 213 -6.55 5.58 8.67
C LEU A 213 -7.31 5.80 9.98
N VAL A 214 -8.62 5.55 9.97
CA VAL A 214 -9.46 5.68 11.16
C VAL A 214 -9.12 4.64 12.21
N ILE A 215 -8.85 3.39 11.80
CA ILE A 215 -8.40 2.33 12.71
C ILE A 215 -7.07 2.71 13.37
N GLY A 216 -6.12 3.26 12.62
CA GLY A 216 -4.83 3.70 13.18
C GLY A 216 -4.93 4.87 14.18
N GLN A 217 -6.08 5.57 14.23
CA GLN A 217 -6.29 6.73 15.11
C GLN A 217 -7.08 6.40 16.37
N PHE A 218 -7.43 5.13 16.61
CA PHE A 218 -8.10 4.74 17.85
C PHE A 218 -7.22 5.01 19.09
N PRO A 219 -7.80 5.49 20.19
CA PRO A 219 -9.24 5.70 20.45
C PRO A 219 -9.80 7.10 20.09
N LYS A 220 -9.08 7.94 19.32
CA LYS A 220 -9.37 9.39 19.15
C LYS A 220 -10.31 9.76 17.99
N VAL A 221 -11.12 8.83 17.48
CA VAL A 221 -11.91 9.03 16.25
C VAL A 221 -13.14 9.94 16.48
N LYS A 222 -13.35 10.91 15.58
CA LYS A 222 -14.44 11.90 15.66
C LYS A 222 -15.79 11.39 15.12
N PRO A 223 -16.94 11.84 15.67
CA PRO A 223 -18.30 11.46 15.24
C PRO A 223 -18.64 11.60 13.75
N LYS A 224 -18.16 12.65 13.09
CA LYS A 224 -18.41 12.88 11.65
C LYS A 224 -17.79 11.80 10.76
N MET A 225 -16.69 11.20 11.21
CA MET A 225 -16.01 10.12 10.51
C MET A 225 -16.83 8.82 10.60
N TRP A 226 -17.49 8.59 11.75
CA TRP A 226 -18.37 7.43 11.96
C TRP A 226 -19.54 7.38 10.97
N ARG A 227 -20.22 8.51 10.76
CA ARG A 227 -21.36 8.57 9.82
C ARG A 227 -20.94 8.25 8.39
N ARG A 228 -19.78 8.75 7.97
CA ARG A 228 -19.25 8.49 6.62
C ARG A 228 -18.96 7.00 6.42
N LEU A 229 -18.42 6.32 7.42
CA LEU A 229 -18.17 4.88 7.39
C LEU A 229 -19.47 4.06 7.37
N ALA A 230 -20.47 4.46 8.16
CA ALA A 230 -21.79 3.82 8.16
C ALA A 230 -22.49 3.98 6.79
N ASP A 231 -22.39 5.16 6.17
CA ASP A 231 -22.95 5.42 4.84
C ASP A 231 -22.26 4.62 3.74
N ILE A 232 -20.94 4.43 3.82
CA ILE A 232 -20.17 3.61 2.89
C ILE A 232 -20.59 2.14 3.03
N SER A 233 -20.69 1.62 4.26
CA SER A 233 -21.14 0.25 4.51
C SER A 233 -22.58 0.01 4.01
N LYS A 234 -23.47 1.00 4.15
CA LYS A 234 -24.84 0.94 3.62
C LYS A 234 -24.90 0.94 2.10
N ARG A 235 -24.03 1.72 1.44
CA ARG A 235 -23.97 1.82 -0.03
C ARG A 235 -23.28 0.63 -0.69
N HIS A 236 -22.40 -0.05 0.04
CA HIS A 236 -21.62 -1.17 -0.45
C HIS A 236 -21.78 -2.37 0.50
N GLY A 237 -22.96 -2.99 0.48
CA GLY A 237 -23.30 -4.12 1.35
C GLY A 237 -22.41 -5.37 1.19
N ASP A 238 -21.58 -5.40 0.16
CA ASP A 238 -20.67 -6.51 -0.18
C ASP A 238 -19.23 -6.31 0.32
N ILE A 239 -18.91 -5.15 0.92
CA ILE A 239 -17.59 -4.91 1.49
C ILE A 239 -17.54 -5.56 2.88
N GLU A 240 -16.86 -6.70 2.99
CA GLU A 240 -16.49 -7.25 4.29
C GLU A 240 -15.55 -6.26 5.00
N ALA A 241 -16.12 -5.53 5.97
CA ALA A 241 -15.35 -4.68 6.85
C ALA A 241 -14.31 -5.53 7.61
N PRO A 242 -13.06 -5.06 7.78
CA PRO A 242 -12.05 -5.78 8.56
C PRO A 242 -12.60 -6.17 9.94
N THR A 243 -12.40 -7.42 10.38
CA THR A 243 -12.97 -7.97 11.62
C THR A 243 -12.71 -7.12 12.86
N VAL A 244 -11.53 -6.50 12.92
CA VAL A 244 -11.12 -5.56 13.98
C VAL A 244 -12.05 -4.35 14.05
N LEU A 245 -12.47 -3.82 12.90
CA LEU A 245 -13.41 -2.71 12.81
C LEU A 245 -14.79 -3.15 13.34
N VAL A 246 -15.25 -4.35 12.95
CA VAL A 246 -16.55 -4.90 13.37
C VAL A 246 -16.60 -5.15 14.88
N ASP A 247 -15.54 -5.72 15.46
CA ASP A 247 -15.48 -5.98 16.90
C ASP A 247 -15.41 -4.68 17.71
N HIS A 248 -14.69 -3.68 17.21
CA HIS A 248 -14.67 -2.37 17.86
C HIS A 248 -16.00 -1.61 17.71
N MET A 249 -16.66 -1.72 16.55
CA MET A 249 -18.02 -1.21 16.33
C MET A 249 -19.03 -1.86 17.29
N ARG A 250 -18.87 -3.15 17.62
CA ARG A 250 -19.64 -3.84 18.68
C ARG A 250 -19.37 -3.30 20.06
N GLN A 251 -18.13 -2.94 20.36
CA GLN A 251 -17.78 -2.39 21.66
C GLN A 251 -18.33 -0.96 21.84
N MET A 252 -18.26 -0.13 20.79
CA MET A 252 -18.75 1.26 20.83
C MET A 252 -20.27 1.40 20.77
N ALA A 253 -20.98 0.53 20.04
CA ALA A 253 -22.46 0.54 20.06
C ALA A 253 -23.05 0.20 21.44
N LYS A 254 -22.25 -0.32 22.38
CA LYS A 254 -22.66 -0.50 23.78
C LYS A 254 -22.65 0.81 24.58
N THR A 255 -21.90 1.82 24.14
CA THR A 255 -21.65 3.05 24.90
C THR A 255 -22.04 4.34 24.16
N ASN A 256 -22.39 4.27 22.88
CA ASN A 256 -22.74 5.44 22.07
C ASN A 256 -23.99 5.18 21.20
N ASP A 257 -25.10 5.86 21.53
CA ASP A 257 -26.40 5.67 20.90
C ASP A 257 -26.46 6.14 19.43
N VAL A 258 -25.63 7.11 19.06
CA VAL A 258 -25.53 7.58 17.65
C VAL A 258 -24.92 6.48 16.79
N VAL A 259 -23.84 5.85 17.29
CA VAL A 259 -23.17 4.72 16.61
C VAL A 259 -24.11 3.51 16.54
N ARG A 260 -24.85 3.22 17.61
CA ARG A 260 -25.83 2.14 17.67
C ARG A 260 -26.98 2.29 16.65
N ASN A 261 -27.42 3.51 16.38
CA ASN A 261 -28.56 3.77 15.50
C ASN A 261 -28.16 3.89 14.01
N ASP A 262 -26.93 4.30 13.71
CA ASP A 262 -26.45 4.52 12.34
C ASP A 262 -25.85 3.25 11.68
N LEU A 263 -25.37 2.28 12.46
CA LEU A 263 -24.84 1.02 11.93
C LEU A 263 -25.94 0.05 11.54
N ASP A 264 -25.78 -0.60 10.39
CA ASP A 264 -26.70 -1.62 9.91
C ASP A 264 -26.84 -2.75 10.96
N LYS A 265 -28.08 -3.10 11.32
CA LYS A 265 -28.39 -4.15 12.31
C LYS A 265 -27.74 -5.49 11.96
N ARG A 266 -27.42 -5.71 10.68
CA ARG A 266 -26.70 -6.89 10.16
C ARG A 266 -25.28 -7.05 10.72
N LEU A 267 -24.62 -5.96 11.13
CA LEU A 267 -23.26 -6.00 11.70
C LEU A 267 -23.24 -6.41 13.19
N TYR A 268 -24.41 -6.39 13.85
CA TYR A 268 -24.59 -6.76 15.26
C TYR A 268 -25.40 -8.04 15.50
N SER A 269 -26.19 -8.50 14.53
CA SER A 269 -26.96 -9.71 14.71
C SER A 269 -26.02 -10.91 14.76
N ASN A 270 -26.05 -11.65 15.87
CA ASN A 270 -25.32 -12.91 16.09
C ASN A 270 -25.80 -14.06 15.18
N THR A 271 -26.44 -13.76 14.07
CA THR A 271 -26.95 -14.73 13.12
C THR A 271 -25.84 -15.06 12.16
N SER A 272 -25.35 -16.29 12.22
CA SER A 272 -24.63 -16.93 11.12
C SER A 272 -25.44 -16.73 9.84
N VAL A 273 -25.04 -15.77 9.00
CA VAL A 273 -25.56 -15.67 7.66
C VAL A 273 -24.98 -16.87 6.92
N GLU A 274 -25.84 -17.84 6.62
CA GLU A 274 -25.49 -18.92 5.69
C GLU A 274 -24.98 -18.30 4.40
N VAL A 275 -23.70 -18.55 4.12
CA VAL A 275 -23.03 -18.10 2.92
C VAL A 275 -23.61 -18.90 1.75
N SER A 276 -24.35 -18.24 0.86
CA SER A 276 -24.76 -18.81 -0.43
C SER A 276 -23.50 -19.27 -1.20
N PRO A 277 -23.49 -20.46 -1.86
CA PRO A 277 -22.26 -21.08 -2.37
C PRO A 277 -21.57 -20.33 -3.52
N PHE A 278 -22.21 -19.30 -4.07
CA PHE A 278 -21.67 -18.52 -5.18
C PHE A 278 -21.12 -17.19 -4.68
N THR A 279 -19.86 -17.18 -4.23
CA THR A 279 -18.80 -16.19 -4.56
C THR A 279 -17.54 -16.53 -3.73
N ARG A 280 -17.02 -17.76 -3.85
CA ARG A 280 -15.62 -18.02 -3.50
C ARG A 280 -14.74 -17.61 -4.68
N LYS A 281 -14.40 -16.32 -4.77
CA LYS A 281 -13.16 -15.90 -5.40
C LYS A 281 -12.29 -15.25 -4.33
N LYS A 282 -11.37 -16.05 -3.78
CA LYS A 282 -10.29 -15.64 -2.89
C LYS A 282 -9.60 -14.39 -3.45
N LEU A 283 -9.86 -13.21 -2.89
CA LEU A 283 -8.82 -12.19 -2.80
C LEU A 283 -8.01 -12.50 -1.54
N ALA A 284 -6.69 -12.48 -1.68
CA ALA A 284 -5.74 -12.97 -0.69
C ALA A 284 -5.77 -12.13 0.61
N ILE A 285 -6.43 -12.66 1.65
CA ILE A 285 -6.43 -12.13 3.03
C ILE A 285 -5.08 -12.41 3.76
N GLY A 286 -4.05 -12.88 3.04
CA GLY A 286 -2.78 -13.34 3.62
C GLY A 286 -1.89 -12.24 4.22
N THR A 287 -2.08 -10.98 3.85
CA THR A 287 -1.13 -9.90 4.17
C THR A 287 -1.52 -9.07 5.39
N PHE A 288 -2.82 -9.00 5.74
CA PHE A 288 -3.31 -8.15 6.83
C PHE A 288 -3.12 -8.75 8.23
N LYS A 289 -3.06 -10.08 8.36
CA LYS A 289 -2.94 -10.75 9.66
C LYS A 289 -1.54 -10.55 10.29
N LYS A 290 -0.49 -10.51 9.47
CA LYS A 290 0.90 -10.35 9.96
C LYS A 290 1.17 -8.94 10.51
N SER A 291 0.58 -7.91 9.93
CA SER A 291 0.71 -6.53 10.42
C SER A 291 0.03 -6.32 11.79
N PHE A 292 -0.98 -7.13 12.11
CA PHE A 292 -1.72 -7.04 13.37
C PHE A 292 -1.02 -7.76 14.52
N ASP A 293 -0.35 -8.89 14.27
CA ASP A 293 0.37 -9.65 15.30
C ASP A 293 1.61 -8.91 15.84
N TYR A 294 2.18 -7.95 15.08
CA TYR A 294 3.29 -7.11 15.53
C TYR A 294 2.83 -5.95 16.45
N LEU A 295 1.60 -5.48 16.32
CA LEU A 295 1.06 -4.39 17.15
C LEU A 295 0.45 -4.87 18.47
N ALA A 296 0.17 -6.17 18.61
CA ALA A 296 -0.41 -6.76 19.82
C ALA A 296 0.63 -7.31 20.82
N LYS A 297 1.93 -7.20 20.53
CA LYS A 297 3.03 -7.67 21.39
C LYS A 297 3.96 -6.56 21.92
N GLY A 298 3.52 -5.29 21.85
CA GLY A 298 4.21 -4.13 22.43
C GLY A 298 3.37 -3.48 23.52
#